data_AF-A0A1C9HRB8-F1
#
_entry.id   AF-A0A1C9HRB8-F1
#
_cell.length_a   1.000
_cell.length_b   1.000
_cell.length_c   1.000
_cell.angle_alpha   90.00
_cell.angle_beta   90.00
_cell.angle_gamma   90.00
#
_symmetry.space_group_name_H-M   'P 1'
#
loop_
_entity.id
_entity.type
_entity.pdbx_description
1 polymer ?
#
loop_
_entity_poly.entity_id
_entity_poly.type
_entity_poly.pdbx_seq_one_letter_code
_entity_poly.pdbx_strand_id
1 'polypeptide(L)'
;METLARPLNKAAYGETDIFVLAAAYLYAIVRNHPFADGNRRTGYLAAFTFLYINRYVINADNAQVIAFVLEVAAGEIDEEGATRFLRDFSIPLNPSP
;
A
#
# COMPACT_ATOMS: atom_id res chain seq x y z
N MET A 1 8.80 1.52 16.92
CA MET A 1 9.13 2.58 15.95
C MET A 1 9.95 2.06 14.75
N GLU A 2 9.97 0.76 14.43
CA GLU A 2 10.78 0.23 13.30
C GLU A 2 10.04 0.13 11.95
N THR A 3 8.74 0.38 11.90
CA THR A 3 7.88 0.03 10.75
C THR A 3 8.13 0.87 9.49
N LEU A 4 8.65 2.10 9.62
CA LEU A 4 8.91 3.00 8.49
C LEU A 4 10.24 2.73 7.78
N ALA A 5 11.14 1.94 8.37
CA ALA A 5 12.49 1.74 7.83
C ALA A 5 12.50 0.96 6.50
N ARG A 6 11.55 0.03 6.29
CA ARG A 6 11.52 -0.84 5.10
C ARG A 6 11.23 -0.10 3.78
N PRO A 7 10.17 0.73 3.67
CA PRO A 7 9.94 1.52 2.46
C PRO A 7 11.03 2.59 2.24
N LEU A 8 11.55 3.20 3.32
CA LEU A 8 12.67 4.16 3.22
C LEU A 8 13.95 3.49 2.73
N ASN A 9 14.25 2.27 3.19
CA ASN A 9 15.37 1.49 2.70
C ASN A 9 15.19 1.17 1.21
N LYS A 10 14.01 0.69 0.77
CA LYS A 10 13.76 0.42 -0.66
C LYS A 10 13.99 1.66 -1.54
N ALA A 11 13.47 2.81 -1.13
CA ALA A 11 13.70 4.07 -1.84
C ALA A 11 15.19 4.48 -1.82
N ALA A 12 15.88 4.33 -0.70
CA ALA A 12 17.31 4.62 -0.58
C ALA A 12 18.20 3.68 -1.43
N TYR A 13 17.74 2.46 -1.70
CA TYR A 13 18.38 1.50 -2.60
C TYR A 13 17.98 1.66 -4.08
N GLY A 14 17.22 2.70 -4.43
CA GLY A 14 16.93 3.08 -5.81
C GLY A 14 15.63 2.54 -6.39
N GLU A 15 14.71 2.00 -5.57
CA GLU A 15 13.37 1.67 -6.03
C GLU A 15 12.60 2.95 -6.40
N THR A 16 12.14 3.05 -7.65
CA THR A 16 11.42 4.22 -8.18
C THR A 16 9.96 3.90 -8.50
N ASP A 17 9.56 2.63 -8.45
CA ASP A 17 8.17 2.25 -8.62
C ASP A 17 7.35 2.59 -7.37
N ILE A 18 6.51 3.62 -7.52
CA ILE A 18 5.64 4.11 -6.44
C ILE A 18 4.63 3.06 -5.96
N PHE A 19 4.24 2.08 -6.78
CA PHE A 19 3.34 1.01 -6.38
C PHE A 19 4.06 -0.02 -5.53
N VAL A 20 5.33 -0.32 -5.83
CA VAL A 20 6.18 -1.17 -5.00
C VAL A 20 6.39 -0.52 -3.63
N LEU A 21 6.65 0.79 -3.61
CA LEU A 21 6.82 1.54 -2.36
C LEU A 21 5.52 1.60 -1.55
N ALA A 22 4.37 1.84 -2.20
CA ALA A 22 3.06 1.82 -1.55
C ALA A 22 2.73 0.44 -0.94
N ALA A 23 2.99 -0.64 -1.69
CA ALA A 23 2.81 -2.00 -1.20
C ALA A 23 3.73 -2.30 -0.01
N ALA A 24 4.97 -1.79 -0.02
CA ALA A 24 5.89 -1.93 1.10
C ALA A 24 5.37 -1.24 2.39
N TYR A 25 4.74 -0.05 2.27
CA TYR A 25 4.09 0.61 3.40
C TYR A 25 2.92 -0.21 3.94
N LEU A 26 2.04 -0.70 3.06
CA LEU A 26 0.91 -1.54 3.43
C LEU A 26 1.39 -2.79 4.19
N TYR A 27 2.32 -3.52 3.59
CA TYR A 27 2.80 -4.80 4.12
C TYR A 27 3.52 -4.63 5.45
N ALA A 28 4.38 -3.62 5.57
CA ALA A 28 5.10 -3.35 6.81
C ALA A 28 4.15 -3.05 7.98
N ILE A 29 3.06 -2.31 7.75
CA ILE A 29 2.12 -1.94 8.83
C ILE A 29 1.17 -3.08 9.14
N VAL A 30 0.66 -3.79 8.13
CA VAL A 30 -0.28 -4.89 8.33
C VAL A 30 0.39 -6.07 9.02
N ARG A 31 1.63 -6.43 8.63
CA ARG A 31 2.31 -7.64 9.11
C ARG A 31 3.10 -7.47 10.40
N ASN A 32 3.59 -6.26 10.71
CA ASN A 32 4.35 -6.05 11.95
C ASN A 32 3.46 -5.76 13.16
N HIS A 33 2.14 -5.69 12.98
CA HIS A 33 1.15 -5.39 14.03
C HIS A 33 1.58 -4.30 15.03
N PRO A 34 2.06 -3.12 14.58
CA PRO A 34 2.62 -2.11 15.49
C PRO A 34 1.58 -1.46 16.42
N PHE A 35 0.27 -1.63 16.13
CA PHE A 35 -0.82 -1.10 16.93
C PHE A 35 -1.63 -2.22 17.60
N ALA A 36 -2.19 -1.92 18.78
CA ALA A 36 -3.03 -2.84 19.55
C ALA A 36 -4.32 -3.26 18.79
N ASP A 37 -4.87 -2.37 17.95
CA ASP A 37 -5.92 -2.65 16.97
C ASP A 37 -5.80 -1.65 15.79
N GLY A 38 -6.39 -1.97 14.64
CA GLY A 38 -6.48 -1.06 13.50
C GLY A 38 -5.35 -1.15 12.46
N ASN A 39 -4.39 -2.06 12.63
CA ASN A 39 -3.25 -2.25 11.70
C ASN A 39 -3.66 -2.32 10.21
N ARG A 40 -4.77 -2.99 9.91
CA ARG A 40 -5.35 -3.09 8.57
C ARG A 40 -5.72 -1.73 7.96
N ARG A 41 -6.47 -0.92 8.73
CA ARG A 41 -6.89 0.42 8.31
C ARG A 41 -5.70 1.36 8.17
N THR A 42 -4.77 1.31 9.11
CA THR A 42 -3.58 2.16 9.10
C THR A 42 -2.64 1.81 7.94
N GLY A 43 -2.45 0.52 7.65
CA GLY A 43 -1.63 0.07 6.52
C GLY A 43 -2.21 0.49 5.18
N TYR A 44 -3.53 0.32 5.00
CA TYR A 44 -4.22 0.80 3.81
C TYR A 44 -4.11 2.31 3.67
N LEU A 45 -4.38 3.07 4.74
CA LEU A 45 -4.31 4.53 4.70
C LEU A 45 -2.89 5.02 4.37
N ALA A 46 -1.85 4.37 4.90
CA ALA A 46 -0.47 4.73 4.56
C ALA A 46 -0.16 4.53 3.07
N ALA A 47 -0.56 3.40 2.50
CA ALA A 47 -0.38 3.13 1.07
C ALA A 47 -1.20 4.10 0.20
N PHE A 48 -2.46 4.32 0.56
CA PHE A 48 -3.35 5.28 -0.09
C PHE A 48 -2.76 6.70 -0.07
N THR A 49 -2.35 7.19 1.09
CA THR A 49 -1.74 8.52 1.23
C THR A 49 -0.44 8.62 0.44
N PHE A 50 0.39 7.57 0.43
CA PHE A 50 1.61 7.54 -0.38
C PHE A 50 1.31 7.65 -1.88
N LEU A 51 0.32 6.92 -2.40
CA LEU A 51 -0.08 7.04 -3.80
C LEU A 51 -0.66 8.43 -4.10
N TYR A 52 -1.47 8.97 -3.17
CA TYR A 52 -2.08 10.28 -3.31
C TYR A 52 -1.04 11.41 -3.46
N ILE A 53 0.01 11.43 -2.63
CA ILE A 53 1.10 12.40 -2.75
C ILE A 53 1.91 12.21 -4.05
N ASN A 54 1.93 10.99 -4.59
CA ASN A 54 2.54 10.64 -5.87
C ASN A 54 1.57 10.78 -7.07
N ARG A 55 0.44 11.48 -6.90
CA ARG A 55 -0.55 11.77 -7.96
C ARG A 55 -1.30 10.55 -8.50
N TYR A 56 -1.49 9.53 -7.67
CA TYR A 56 -2.36 8.38 -7.96
C TYR A 56 -3.45 8.26 -6.90
N VAL A 57 -4.63 7.80 -7.31
CA VAL A 57 -5.73 7.46 -6.40
C VAL A 57 -6.16 6.03 -6.65
N ILE A 58 -6.43 5.28 -5.58
CA ILE A 58 -7.00 3.94 -5.68
C ILE A 58 -8.47 4.08 -6.10
N ASN A 59 -8.79 3.58 -7.29
CA ASN A 59 -10.11 3.51 -7.90
C ASN A 59 -10.65 2.08 -7.83
N ALA A 60 -10.91 1.63 -6.60
CA ALA A 60 -11.58 0.37 -6.30
C ALA A 60 -12.79 0.65 -5.40
N ASP A 61 -13.83 -0.18 -5.52
CA ASP A 61 -14.97 -0.06 -4.62
C ASP A 61 -14.60 -0.51 -3.19
N ASN A 62 -15.46 -0.18 -2.22
CA ASN A 62 -15.21 -0.49 -0.81
C ASN A 62 -15.09 -2.00 -0.57
N ALA A 63 -15.83 -2.84 -1.28
CA ALA A 63 -15.80 -4.28 -1.09
C ALA A 63 -14.47 -4.87 -1.58
N GLN A 64 -13.97 -4.40 -2.72
CA GLN A 64 -12.68 -4.75 -3.29
C GLN A 64 -11.54 -4.34 -2.35
N VAL A 65 -11.56 -3.12 -1.83
CA VAL A 65 -10.55 -2.63 -0.88
C VAL A 65 -10.56 -3.45 0.41
N ILE A 66 -11.74 -3.75 0.96
CA ILE A 66 -11.87 -4.54 2.18
C ILE A 66 -11.32 -5.96 1.94
N ALA A 67 -11.72 -6.62 0.86
CA ALA A 67 -11.24 -7.95 0.52
C ALA A 67 -9.72 -7.98 0.37
N PHE A 68 -9.17 -7.05 -0.41
CA PHE A 68 -7.73 -6.90 -0.61
C PHE A 68 -6.95 -6.78 0.71
N VAL A 69 -7.37 -5.87 1.60
CA VAL A 69 -6.68 -5.66 2.88
C VAL A 69 -6.80 -6.88 3.79
N LEU A 70 -7.91 -7.61 3.73
CA LEU A 70 -8.10 -8.85 4.48
C LEU A 70 -7.19 -9.97 3.96
N GLU A 71 -7.07 -10.13 2.65
CA GLU A 71 -6.20 -11.13 2.02
C GLU A 71 -4.71 -10.85 2.28
N VAL A 72 -4.30 -9.58 2.26
CA VAL A 72 -2.94 -9.17 2.67
C VAL A 72 -2.68 -9.49 4.15
N ALA A 73 -3.67 -9.25 5.02
CA ALA A 73 -3.55 -9.54 6.45
C ALA A 73 -3.53 -11.05 6.74
N ALA A 74 -4.27 -11.84 5.96
CA ALA A 74 -4.23 -13.30 6.01
C ALA A 74 -2.92 -13.86 5.44
N GLY A 75 -2.18 -13.08 4.64
CA GLY A 75 -0.95 -13.50 3.98
C GLY A 75 -1.19 -14.24 2.66
N GLU A 76 -2.43 -14.28 2.18
CA GLU A 76 -2.83 -14.82 0.87
C GLU A 76 -2.36 -13.92 -0.28
N ILE A 77 -2.31 -12.61 -0.03
CA ILE A 77 -1.63 -11.65 -0.91
C ILE A 77 -0.30 -11.25 -0.29
N ASP A 78 0.78 -11.50 -1.02
CA ASP A 78 2.13 -11.06 -0.68
C ASP A 78 2.41 -9.62 -1.16
N GLU A 79 3.61 -9.12 -0.87
CA GLU A 79 3.99 -7.74 -1.22
C GLU A 79 3.95 -7.49 -2.75
N GLU A 80 4.24 -8.52 -3.55
CA GLU A 80 4.18 -8.43 -5.01
C GLU A 80 2.74 -8.43 -5.51
N GLY A 81 1.86 -9.27 -4.94
CA GLY A 81 0.43 -9.24 -5.21
C GLY A 81 -0.21 -7.92 -4.81
N ALA A 82 0.21 -7.34 -3.69
CA ALA A 82 -0.20 -6.00 -3.28
C ALA A 82 0.25 -4.93 -4.27
N THR A 83 1.48 -5.04 -4.79
CA THR A 83 1.97 -4.15 -5.85
C THR A 83 1.10 -4.23 -7.10
N ARG A 84 0.78 -5.44 -7.57
CA ARG A 84 -0.07 -5.66 -8.75
C ARG A 84 -1.46 -5.07 -8.55
N PHE A 85 -2.10 -5.37 -7.42
CA PHE A 85 -3.41 -4.81 -7.10
C PHE A 85 -3.40 -3.28 -7.10
N LEU A 86 -2.44 -2.66 -6.40
CA LEU A 86 -2.36 -1.20 -6.34
C LEU A 86 -2.10 -0.58 -7.72
N ARG A 87 -1.37 -1.25 -8.60
CA ARG A 87 -1.14 -0.79 -9.98
C ARG A 87 -2.40 -0.88 -10.83
N ASP A 88 -3.12 -2.01 -10.77
CA ASP A 88 -4.30 -2.26 -11.60
C ASP A 88 -5.51 -1.42 -11.16
N PHE A 89 -5.59 -1.11 -9.87
CA PHE A 89 -6.71 -0.39 -9.27
C PHE A 89 -6.36 1.06 -8.92
N SER A 90 -5.29 1.64 -9.47
CA SER A 90 -5.00 3.07 -9.28
C SER A 90 -5.01 3.83 -10.59
N ILE A 91 -5.53 5.05 -10.55
CA ILE A 91 -5.56 5.97 -11.69
C ILE A 91 -4.83 7.26 -11.35
N PRO A 92 -4.24 7.95 -12.35
CA PRO A 92 -3.67 9.28 -12.14
C PRO A 92 -4.73 10.27 -11.65
N LEU A 93 -4.38 11.08 -10.67
CA LEU A 93 -5.28 12.07 -10.04
C LEU A 93 -5.58 13.28 -10.94
N ASN A 94 -4.85 13.40 -12.06
CA ASN A 94 -5.06 14.42 -13.06
C ASN A 94 -4.88 13.77 -14.44
N PRO A 95 -5.92 13.14 -15.01
CA PRO A 95 -5.87 12.77 -16.41
C PRO A 95 -5.75 14.09 -17.20
N SER A 96 -4.60 14.36 -17.80
CA SER A 96 -4.54 15.42 -18.81
C SER A 96 -5.60 15.12 -19.88
N PRO A 97 -6.39 16.12 -20.31
CA PRO A 97 -7.36 15.95 -21.40
C PRO A 97 -6.67 15.57 -22.72
#